data_AF-A0A6S6ZUC0-F1
#
_entry.id   AF-A0A6S6ZUC0-F1
#
_cell.length_a   1.000
_cell.length_b   1.000
_cell.length_c   1.000
_cell.angle_alpha   90.00
_cell.angle_beta   90.00
_cell.angle_gamma   90.00
#
_symmetry.space_group_name_H-M   'P 1'
#
loop_
_entity.id
_entity.type
_entity.pdbx_description
1 polymer ?
#
loop_
_entity_poly.entity_id
_entity_poly.type
_entity_poly.pdbx_seq_one_letter_code
_entity_poly.pdbx_strand_id
1 'polypeptide(L)' 'MPETEWFPGSTLPDRQGYFEVAFDTGETEITRYGILGWEPAEERGHILRWRGLDPKIEAAEIERESAVRNHGDDILR' A
#
# COMPACT_ATOMS: atom_id res chain seq x y z
N MET A 1 -12.35 11.45 1.54
CA MET A 1 -13.05 10.19 1.19
C MET A 1 -13.25 9.40 2.47
N PRO A 2 -14.40 8.73 2.69
CA PRO A 2 -14.59 7.88 3.86
C PRO A 2 -13.55 6.76 3.86
N GLU A 3 -12.86 6.61 4.99
CA GLU A 3 -11.59 5.87 5.11
C GLU A 3 -11.80 4.34 5.15
N THR A 4 -13.06 3.91 5.19
CA THR A 4 -13.48 2.51 5.22
C THR A 4 -14.08 2.03 3.89
N GLU A 5 -14.31 2.95 2.95
CA GLU A 5 -14.94 2.66 1.67
C GLU A 5 -13.93 2.12 0.66
N TRP A 6 -14.35 1.13 -0.11
CA TRP A 6 -13.55 0.58 -1.19
C TRP A 6 -13.81 1.33 -2.50
N PHE A 7 -12.75 1.72 -3.17
CA PHE A 7 -12.74 2.42 -4.45
C PHE A 7 -12.20 1.51 -5.55
N PRO A 8 -12.67 1.64 -6.80
CA PRO A 8 -12.17 0.83 -7.92
C PRO A 8 -10.66 0.96 -8.14
N GLY A 9 -10.00 -0.14 -8.50
CA GLY A 9 -8.56 -0.20 -8.80
C GLY A 9 -8.14 0.57 -10.05
N SER A 10 -9.10 1.02 -10.88
CA SER A 10 -8.84 1.87 -12.04
C SER A 10 -8.38 3.29 -11.67
N THR A 11 -8.53 3.69 -10.42
CA THR A 11 -8.03 4.95 -9.89
C THR A 11 -7.07 4.62 -8.77
N LEU A 12 -5.77 4.88 -8.93
CA LEU A 12 -4.82 4.63 -7.85
C LEU A 12 -4.87 5.75 -6.80
N PRO A 13 -4.72 5.43 -5.51
CA PRO A 13 -4.68 6.45 -4.47
C PRO A 13 -3.36 7.23 -4.46
N ASP A 14 -3.44 8.48 -4.06
CA ASP A 14 -2.30 9.33 -3.69
C ASP A 14 -1.80 9.07 -2.27
N ARG A 15 -2.34 8.04 -1.59
CA ARG A 15 -2.07 7.74 -0.17
C ARG A 15 -1.92 6.24 0.12
N GLN A 16 -1.43 5.90 1.31
CA GLN A 16 -1.25 4.50 1.71
C GLN A 16 -2.59 3.79 1.89
N GLY A 17 -2.66 2.51 1.57
CA GLY A 17 -3.94 1.80 1.54
C GLY A 17 -3.87 0.28 1.63
N TYR A 18 -5.05 -0.31 1.79
CA TYR A 18 -5.28 -1.72 1.51
C TYR A 18 -5.72 -1.88 0.07
N PHE A 19 -5.25 -2.92 -0.59
CA PHE A 19 -5.58 -3.22 -1.96
C PHE A 19 -5.99 -4.68 -2.06
N GLU A 20 -7.04 -4.92 -2.83
CA GLU A 20 -7.44 -6.26 -3.24
C GLU A 20 -6.89 -6.52 -4.64
N VAL A 21 -6.08 -7.56 -4.75
CA VAL A 21 -5.40 -7.96 -5.98
C VAL A 21 -5.92 -9.32 -6.41
N ALA A 22 -6.22 -9.47 -7.69
CA ALA A 22 -6.59 -10.73 -8.30
C ALA A 22 -5.42 -11.29 -9.12
N PHE A 23 -5.03 -12.52 -8.82
CA PHE A 23 -3.96 -13.25 -9.50
C PHE A 23 -4.50 -14.03 -10.71
N ASP A 24 -3.64 -14.37 -11.66
CA ASP A 24 -3.99 -15.26 -12.79
C ASP A 24 -4.44 -16.65 -12.36
N THR A 25 -4.14 -17.07 -11.12
CA THR A 25 -4.64 -18.31 -10.53
C THR A 25 -6.14 -18.27 -10.20
N GLY A 26 -6.76 -17.09 -10.26
CA GLY A 26 -8.15 -16.84 -9.84
C GLY A 26 -8.31 -16.56 -8.34
N GLU A 27 -7.21 -16.52 -7.60
CA GLU A 27 -7.20 -16.15 -6.18
C GLU A 27 -7.20 -14.63 -5.99
N THR A 28 -7.63 -14.19 -4.81
CA THR A 28 -7.57 -12.79 -4.40
C THR A 28 -6.83 -12.65 -3.08
N GLU A 29 -6.02 -11.60 -2.95
CA GLU A 29 -5.35 -11.23 -1.70
C GLU A 29 -5.68 -9.78 -1.35
N ILE A 30 -6.00 -9.54 -0.08
CA ILE A 30 -6.02 -8.18 0.48
C ILE A 30 -4.72 -7.96 1.21
N THR A 31 -3.94 -6.98 0.75
CA THR A 31 -2.69 -6.64 1.42
C THR A 31 -2.48 -5.13 1.46
N ARG A 32 -1.56 -4.71 2.32
CA ARG A 32 -1.27 -3.31 2.60
C ARG A 32 -0.12 -2.84 1.72
N TYR A 33 -0.30 -1.73 1.01
CA TYR A 33 0.74 -1.12 0.19
C TYR A 33 0.96 0.35 0.53
N GLY A 34 2.23 0.77 0.49
CA GLY A 34 2.68 2.13 0.78
C GLY A 34 2.91 2.97 -0.48
N ILE A 35 2.97 4.31 -0.32
CA ILE A 35 3.17 5.30 -1.39
C ILE A 35 4.53 5.15 -2.10
N LEU A 36 5.50 4.44 -1.52
CA LEU A 36 6.84 4.27 -2.09
C LEU A 36 6.93 3.30 -3.28
N GLY A 37 5.96 3.38 -4.20
CA GLY A 37 6.19 3.07 -5.60
C GLY A 37 6.12 1.59 -5.96
N TRP A 38 5.16 0.85 -5.41
CA TRP A 38 4.88 -0.49 -5.90
C TRP A 38 3.53 -0.54 -6.62
N GLU A 39 3.57 -0.44 -7.94
CA GLU A 39 2.58 -1.11 -8.78
C GLU A 39 2.84 -2.61 -8.63
N PRO A 40 1.81 -3.47 -8.42
CA PRO A 40 2.04 -4.89 -8.47
C PRO A 40 2.72 -5.24 -9.79
N ALA A 41 3.90 -5.86 -9.70
CA ALA A 41 4.54 -6.43 -10.87
C ALA A 41 3.47 -7.24 -11.63
N GLU A 42 3.43 -7.15 -12.95
CA GLU A 42 2.36 -7.73 -13.79
C GLU A 42 2.10 -9.21 -13.43
N GLU A 43 3.15 -9.92 -12.99
CA GLU A 43 3.16 -11.31 -12.53
C GLU A 43 2.42 -11.59 -11.20
N ARG A 44 2.13 -10.54 -10.41
CA ARG A 44 1.44 -10.61 -9.11
C ARG A 44 -0.05 -10.24 -9.22
N GLY A 45 -0.57 -10.02 -10.42
CA GLY A 45 -1.99 -9.79 -10.63
C GLY A 45 -2.41 -8.32 -10.68
N HIS A 46 -3.71 -8.09 -10.85
CA HIS A 46 -4.29 -6.78 -11.09
C HIS A 46 -5.09 -6.27 -9.89
N ILE A 47 -5.03 -4.96 -9.64
CA ILE A 47 -5.78 -4.33 -8.54
C ILE A 47 -7.27 -4.28 -8.91
N LEU A 48 -8.11 -4.89 -8.08
CA LEU A 48 -9.57 -4.82 -8.21
C LEU A 48 -10.12 -3.55 -7.55
N ARG A 49 -9.67 -3.29 -6.32
CA ARG A 49 -10.13 -2.16 -5.49
C ARG A 49 -9.12 -1.82 -4.41
N TRP A 50 -9.21 -0.60 -3.90
CA TRP A 50 -8.37 -0.11 -2.81
C TRP A 50 -9.20 0.66 -1.77
N ARG A 51 -8.67 0.81 -0.57
CA ARG A 51 -9.20 1.74 0.43
C ARG A 51 -8.06 2.37 1.20
N GLY A 52 -8.25 3.61 1.67
CA GLY A 52 -7.27 4.28 2.49
C GLY A 52 -6.98 3.52 3.79
N LEU A 53 -5.79 3.73 4.36
CA LEU A 53 -5.52 3.34 5.73
C LEU A 53 -6.28 4.25 6.71
N ASP A 54 -6.61 3.71 7.88
CA ASP A 54 -7.00 4.54 9.03
C ASP A 54 -5.87 5.54 9.32
N PRO A 55 -6.15 6.83 9.57
CA PRO A 55 -5.13 7.85 9.81
C PRO A 55 -4.12 7.52 10.90
N LYS A 56 -4.53 6.78 11.93
CA LYS A 56 -3.63 6.35 13.00
C LYS A 56 -2.66 5.27 12.52
N ILE A 57 -3.14 4.38 11.67
CA ILE A 57 -2.30 3.36 11.04
C ILE A 57 -1.37 4.03 10.02
N GLU A 58 -1.90 4.93 9.18
CA GLU A 58 -1.13 5.68 8.20
C GLU A 58 0.01 6.47 8.86
N ALA A 59 -0.28 7.20 9.94
CA ALA A 59 0.73 7.92 10.72
C ALA A 59 1.79 6.99 11.30
N ALA A 60 1.39 5.88 11.93
CA ALA A 60 2.32 4.91 12.48
C ALA A 60 3.22 4.27 11.41
N GLU A 61 2.72 4.07 10.18
CA GLU A 61 3.52 3.59 9.06
C GLU A 61 4.49 4.63 8.53
N ILE A 62 4.07 5.90 8.42
CA ILE A 62 4.97 6.99 8.06
C ILE A 62 6.12 7.10 9.07
N GLU A 63 5.82 6.98 10.36
CA GLU A 63 6.83 6.97 11.43
C GLU A 63 7.78 5.77 11.32
N ARG A 64 7.25 4.55 11.08
CA ARG A 64 8.07 3.36 10.88
C ARG A 64 8.98 3.48 9.65
N GLU A 65 8.46 3.95 8.52
CA GLU A 65 9.22 4.13 7.29
C GLU A 65 10.31 5.21 7.46
N SER A 66 10.00 6.28 8.19
CA SER A 66 10.97 7.32 8.54
C SER A 66 12.07 6.78 9.45
N ALA A 67 11.73 5.94 10.43
CA ALA A 67 12.72 5.29 11.32
C ALA A 67 13.65 4.35 10.55
N VAL A 68 13.13 3.56 9.59
CA VAL A 68 13.95 2.69 8.73
C VAL A 68 14.92 3.50 7.86
N ARG A 69 14.46 4.60 7.26
CA ARG A 69 15.34 5.48 6.46
C ARG A 69 16.43 6.13 7.29
N ASN A 70 16.09 6.66 8.48
CA ASN A 70 17.07 7.32 9.34
C ASN A 70 18.13 6.34 9.91
N HIS A 71 17.77 5.08 10.16
CA HIS A 71 18.75 4.07 10.59
C HIS A 71 19.63 3.53 9.44
N GLY A 72 19.18 3.63 8.19
CA GLY A 72 19.99 3.26 7.02
C GLY A 72 21.20 4.18 6.80
N ASP A 73 21.07 5.46 7.15
CA ASP A 73 22.15 6.45 7.07
C ASP A 73 23.24 6.24 8.14
N ASP A 74 22.89 5.69 9.30
CA ASP A 74 23.83 5.49 10.42
C ASP A 74 24.81 4.31 10.17
N ILE A 75 24.43 3.34 9.33
CA ILE A 75 25.25 2.16 9.01
C ILE A 75 26.33 2.46 7.95
N LEU A 76 26.27 3.64 7.30
CA LEU A 76 27.22 4.05 6.25
C LEU A 76 28.33 5.01 6.70
N ARG A 77 28.50 5.24 8.02
CA ARG A 77 29.52 6.15 8.55
C ARG A 77 30.74 5.48 9.17
#